data_AF-A0AA88W8F6-F1
#
_entry.id   AF-A0AA88W8F6-F1
#
_cell.length_a   1.000
_cell.length_b   1.000
_cell.length_c   1.000
_cell.angle_alpha   90.00
_cell.angle_beta   90.00
_cell.angle_gamma   90.00
#
_symmetry.space_group_name_H-M   'P 1'
#
loop_
_entity.id
_entity.type
_entity.pdbx_description
1 polymer ?
#
loop_
_entity_poly.entity_id
_entity_poly.type
_entity_poly.pdbx_seq_one_letter_code
_entity_poly.pdbx_strand_id
1 'polypeptide(L)'
;MGGESRYEIGQNAYIKLVLHALKHKTSAVNGVLLGRLSGSDASPVVEVTDSIPLFHSQIGVLAPLEIALIMIEEYYGAQGLSIVGYFHANERFDDAELGNIAKNIGDHIYKNLPQAALLLLDNKKLEALSKQKEMAPVMQLFTKDASKSWKLVGSDGSSRLLLKEPSANIVLMDYISSGKWMDIIDFDDHLDDISKDWLNSELFK
;
A
#
# COMPACT_ATOMS: atom_id res chain seq x y z
N MET A 1 14.70 23.26 -3.99
CA MET A 1 13.54 23.62 -3.16
C MET A 1 12.53 22.49 -3.33
N GLY A 2 12.49 21.54 -2.40
CA GLY A 2 11.55 20.42 -2.49
C GLY A 2 10.23 20.85 -1.86
N GLY A 3 9.20 21.09 -2.68
CA GLY A 3 7.86 21.34 -2.18
C GLY A 3 7.35 20.14 -1.37
N GLU A 4 6.61 20.39 -0.30
CA GLU A 4 6.00 19.32 0.49
C GLU A 4 4.96 18.58 -0.37
N SER A 5 5.27 17.34 -0.74
CA SER A 5 4.35 16.51 -1.51
C SER A 5 3.14 16.10 -0.67
N ARG A 6 1.96 16.13 -1.29
CA ARG A 6 0.73 15.57 -0.72
C ARG A 6 0.46 14.19 -1.32
N TYR A 7 -0.21 13.35 -0.56
CA TYR A 7 -0.49 11.97 -0.91
C TYR A 7 -1.98 11.73 -0.73
N GLU A 8 -2.63 11.26 -1.79
CA GLU A 8 -4.05 10.94 -1.77
C GLU A 8 -4.20 9.46 -2.13
N ILE A 9 -4.86 8.69 -1.28
CA ILE A 9 -5.16 7.29 -1.55
C ILE A 9 -6.65 7.10 -1.80
N GLY A 10 -6.95 6.51 -2.95
CA GLY A 10 -8.29 6.14 -3.36
C GLY A 10 -8.81 4.94 -2.57
N GLN A 11 -10.14 4.87 -2.46
CA GLN A 11 -10.87 3.84 -1.73
C GLN A 11 -10.42 2.41 -2.10
N ASN A 12 -10.31 2.10 -3.39
CA ASN A 12 -9.95 0.76 -3.86
C ASN A 12 -8.54 0.35 -3.40
N ALA A 13 -7.55 1.24 -3.57
CA ALA A 13 -6.19 1.02 -3.11
C ALA A 13 -6.14 0.77 -1.60
N TYR A 14 -6.83 1.60 -0.83
CA TYR A 14 -6.89 1.50 0.63
C TYR A 14 -7.59 0.22 1.09
N ILE A 15 -8.68 -0.17 0.45
CA ILE A 15 -9.40 -1.39 0.82
C ILE A 15 -8.56 -2.62 0.51
N LYS A 16 -7.99 -2.74 -0.71
CA LYS A 16 -7.18 -3.91 -1.09
C LYS A 16 -6.02 -4.16 -0.11
N LEU A 17 -5.26 -3.13 0.24
CA LEU A 17 -4.12 -3.28 1.16
C LEU A 17 -4.57 -3.68 2.57
N VAL A 18 -5.72 -3.21 3.05
CA VAL A 18 -6.24 -3.61 4.37
C VAL A 18 -6.78 -5.05 4.33
N LEU A 19 -7.54 -5.41 3.30
CA LEU A 19 -8.06 -6.78 3.15
C LEU A 19 -6.92 -7.80 3.07
N HIS A 20 -5.83 -7.49 2.34
CA HIS A 20 -4.63 -8.34 2.28
C HIS A 20 -4.01 -8.57 3.65
N ALA A 21 -3.79 -7.50 4.43
CA ALA A 21 -3.27 -7.63 5.80
C ALA A 21 -4.23 -8.40 6.73
N LEU A 22 -5.55 -8.27 6.53
CA LEU A 22 -6.54 -9.01 7.31
C LEU A 22 -6.64 -10.49 6.92
N LYS A 23 -6.33 -10.84 5.67
CA LYS A 23 -6.24 -12.25 5.22
C LYS A 23 -5.07 -12.97 5.91
N HIS A 24 -3.94 -12.29 6.07
CA HIS A 24 -2.71 -12.88 6.60
C HIS A 24 -2.28 -12.26 7.95
N LYS A 25 -3.16 -12.33 8.95
CA LYS A 25 -2.99 -11.62 10.25
C LYS A 25 -1.73 -11.98 11.04
N THR A 26 -1.16 -13.16 10.79
CA THR A 26 0.00 -13.70 11.50
C THR A 26 1.26 -13.71 10.63
N SER A 27 1.27 -12.95 9.54
CA SER A 27 2.38 -12.88 8.61
C SER A 27 2.61 -11.44 8.18
N ALA A 28 3.86 -11.10 7.88
CA ALA A 28 4.11 -9.84 7.21
C ALA A 28 3.51 -9.89 5.81
N VAL A 29 2.94 -8.77 5.36
CA VAL A 29 2.43 -8.63 3.98
C VAL A 29 3.05 -7.43 3.29
N ASN A 30 3.08 -7.45 1.96
CA ASN A 30 3.48 -6.29 1.19
C ASN A 30 2.74 -6.15 -0.13
N GLY A 31 2.94 -4.99 -0.75
CA GLY A 31 2.49 -4.74 -2.10
C GLY A 31 2.92 -3.40 -2.64
N VAL A 32 2.56 -3.12 -3.89
CA VAL A 32 2.88 -1.85 -4.55
C VAL A 32 1.65 -0.96 -4.65
N LEU A 33 1.91 0.35 -4.66
CA LEU A 33 0.91 1.38 -4.83
C LEU A 33 0.97 1.89 -6.26
N LEU A 34 -0.18 1.93 -6.93
CA LEU A 34 -0.32 2.33 -8.31
C LEU A 34 -1.04 3.66 -8.40
N GLY A 35 -0.55 4.53 -9.28
CA GLY A 35 -1.04 5.88 -9.29
C GLY A 35 -0.43 6.77 -10.35
N ARG A 36 -0.58 8.07 -10.13
CA ARG A 36 -0.02 9.13 -10.96
C ARG A 36 0.56 10.23 -10.09
N LEU A 37 1.57 10.89 -10.62
CA LEU A 37 2.04 12.16 -10.07
C LEU A 37 1.27 13.28 -10.77
N SER A 38 0.57 14.10 -10.00
CA SER A 38 -0.15 15.29 -10.46
C SER A 38 0.31 16.54 -9.68
N GLY A 39 -0.29 17.69 -9.99
CA GLY A 39 0.06 18.95 -9.35
C GLY A 39 1.22 19.69 -10.03
N SER A 40 1.69 20.75 -9.36
CA SER A 40 2.81 21.56 -9.85
C SER A 40 4.13 21.10 -9.22
N ASP A 41 5.28 21.44 -9.82
CA ASP A 41 6.60 21.15 -9.25
C ASP A 41 6.78 21.71 -7.82
N ALA A 42 6.06 22.78 -7.49
CA ALA A 42 6.06 23.40 -6.17
C ALA A 42 5.16 22.69 -5.16
N SER A 43 4.15 21.94 -5.62
CA SER A 43 3.17 21.25 -4.78
C SER A 43 2.73 19.92 -5.44
N PRO A 44 3.64 18.94 -5.55
CA PRO A 44 3.33 17.68 -6.19
C PRO A 44 2.32 16.89 -5.35
N VAL A 45 1.40 16.21 -6.04
CA VAL A 45 0.40 15.33 -5.44
C VAL A 45 0.59 13.93 -5.99
N VAL A 46 0.81 12.95 -5.10
CA VAL A 46 0.87 11.54 -5.46
C VAL A 46 -0.52 10.96 -5.28
N GLU A 47 -1.20 10.71 -6.39
CA GLU A 47 -2.53 10.11 -6.43
C GLU A 47 -2.40 8.59 -6.54
N VAL A 48 -2.64 7.87 -5.44
CA VAL A 48 -2.69 6.41 -5.40
C VAL A 48 -4.10 5.96 -5.73
N THR A 49 -4.29 5.39 -6.92
CA THR A 49 -5.61 4.97 -7.42
C THR A 49 -5.89 3.49 -7.17
N ASP A 50 -4.86 2.65 -7.16
CA ASP A 50 -4.98 1.21 -6.91
C ASP A 50 -3.79 0.69 -6.09
N SER A 51 -3.91 -0.52 -5.56
CA SER A 51 -2.80 -1.22 -4.90
C SER A 51 -2.81 -2.70 -5.28
N ILE A 52 -1.62 -3.30 -5.38
CA ILE A 52 -1.45 -4.71 -5.73
C ILE A 52 -0.82 -5.43 -4.54
N PRO A 53 -1.58 -6.28 -3.84
CA PRO A 53 -1.06 -7.28 -2.91
C PRO A 53 -0.02 -8.16 -3.60
N LEU A 54 1.19 -8.25 -3.03
CA LEU A 54 2.27 -9.04 -3.59
C LEU A 54 2.45 -10.35 -2.81
N PHE A 55 3.00 -10.27 -1.60
CA PHE A 55 3.45 -11.46 -0.88
C PHE A 55 2.97 -11.45 0.56
N HIS A 56 2.77 -12.66 1.10
CA HIS A 56 2.43 -12.92 2.50
C HIS A 56 3.35 -13.97 3.15
N SER A 57 4.29 -14.53 2.38
CA SER A 57 5.20 -15.58 2.86
C SER A 57 6.68 -15.19 2.70
N GLN A 58 7.17 -15.10 1.46
CA GLN A 58 8.58 -14.94 1.13
C GLN A 58 8.92 -13.50 0.72
N ILE A 59 8.65 -12.55 1.61
CA ILE A 59 8.95 -11.14 1.38
C ILE A 59 10.46 -10.95 1.21
N GLY A 60 10.85 -10.32 0.09
CA GLY A 60 12.25 -9.97 -0.20
C GLY A 60 13.01 -10.98 -1.05
N VAL A 61 12.37 -12.07 -1.50
CA VAL A 61 12.96 -12.92 -2.54
C VAL A 61 12.87 -12.20 -3.89
N LEU A 62 14.01 -12.05 -4.56
CA LEU A 62 14.14 -11.15 -5.71
C LEU A 62 13.38 -11.65 -6.95
N ALA A 63 13.50 -12.93 -7.29
CA ALA A 63 12.89 -13.50 -8.50
C ALA A 63 11.36 -13.31 -8.59
N PRO A 64 10.55 -13.68 -7.57
CA PRO A 64 9.10 -13.44 -7.63
C PRO A 64 8.77 -11.94 -7.61
N LEU A 65 9.54 -11.12 -6.89
CA LEU A 65 9.37 -9.66 -6.89
C LEU A 65 9.60 -9.06 -8.29
N GLU A 66 10.68 -9.44 -8.97
CA GLU A 66 11.00 -8.94 -10.32
C GLU A 66 9.90 -9.31 -11.33
N ILE A 67 9.43 -10.56 -11.31
CA ILE A 67 8.35 -11.01 -12.18
C ILE A 67 7.07 -10.22 -11.90
N ALA A 68 6.72 -10.05 -10.62
CA ALA A 68 5.53 -9.27 -10.24
C ALA A 68 5.61 -7.83 -10.74
N LEU A 69 6.74 -7.14 -10.51
CA LEU A 69 6.94 -5.76 -10.95
C LEU A 69 6.85 -5.62 -12.47
N ILE A 70 7.47 -6.53 -13.23
CA ILE A 70 7.40 -6.53 -14.71
C ILE A 70 5.96 -6.69 -15.18
N MET A 71 5.20 -7.65 -14.62
CA MET A 71 3.80 -7.88 -14.99
C MET A 71 2.91 -6.67 -14.66
N ILE A 72 3.14 -6.06 -13.50
CA ILE A 72 2.42 -4.87 -13.06
C ILE A 72 2.71 -3.68 -13.98
N GLU A 73 3.98 -3.43 -14.28
CA GLU A 73 4.40 -2.33 -15.16
C GLU A 73 3.84 -2.49 -16.57
N GLU A 74 3.85 -3.69 -17.15
CA GLU A 74 3.28 -3.95 -18.47
C GLU A 74 1.76 -3.70 -18.49
N TYR A 75 1.03 -4.26 -17.51
CA TYR A 75 -0.43 -4.17 -17.48
C TYR A 75 -0.94 -2.75 -17.18
N TYR A 76 -0.37 -2.10 -16.17
CA TYR A 76 -0.81 -0.79 -15.70
C TYR A 76 -0.15 0.36 -16.46
N GLY A 77 1.05 0.16 -17.01
CA GLY A 77 1.71 1.11 -17.89
C GLY A 77 0.88 1.39 -19.15
N ALA A 78 0.24 0.37 -19.73
CA ALA A 78 -0.70 0.52 -20.84
C ALA A 78 -1.92 1.40 -20.50
N GLN A 79 -2.24 1.55 -19.21
CA GLN A 79 -3.34 2.38 -18.68
C GLN A 79 -2.86 3.74 -18.17
N GLY A 80 -1.58 4.06 -18.36
CA GLY A 80 -0.95 5.30 -17.88
C GLY A 80 -0.88 5.38 -16.35
N LEU A 81 -0.77 4.24 -15.67
CA LEU A 81 -0.51 4.16 -14.24
C LEU A 81 0.93 3.68 -14.03
N SER A 82 1.57 4.17 -12.97
CA SER A 82 2.92 3.77 -12.58
C SER A 82 2.97 3.35 -11.13
N ILE A 83 4.05 2.65 -10.75
CA ILE A 83 4.35 2.33 -9.36
C ILE A 83 4.79 3.61 -8.67
N VAL A 84 3.95 4.11 -7.77
CA VAL A 84 4.17 5.37 -7.03
C VAL A 84 4.57 5.14 -5.57
N GLY A 85 4.60 3.89 -5.13
CA GLY A 85 4.97 3.56 -3.76
C GLY A 85 4.84 2.08 -3.43
N TYR A 86 4.99 1.79 -2.15
CA TYR A 86 4.97 0.44 -1.59
C TYR A 86 4.28 0.47 -0.23
N PHE A 87 3.55 -0.60 0.10
CA PHE A 87 2.99 -0.80 1.43
C PHE A 87 3.56 -2.05 2.09
N HIS A 88 3.60 -2.01 3.42
CA HIS A 88 4.02 -3.12 4.26
C HIS A 88 3.14 -3.21 5.50
N ALA A 89 2.83 -4.43 5.94
CA ALA A 89 2.41 -4.68 7.31
C ALA A 89 3.42 -5.63 7.94
N ASN A 90 3.89 -5.31 9.15
CA ASN A 90 4.79 -6.17 9.90
C ASN A 90 4.04 -7.41 10.40
N GLU A 91 4.77 -8.48 10.75
CA GLU A 91 4.16 -9.67 11.36
C GLU A 91 3.73 -9.40 12.81
N ARG A 92 4.51 -8.59 13.53
CA ARG A 92 4.28 -8.26 14.93
C ARG A 92 3.34 -7.08 15.08
N PHE A 93 2.38 -7.19 16.00
CA PHE A 93 1.43 -6.11 16.27
C PHE A 93 2.03 -4.92 17.01
N ASP A 94 3.16 -5.11 17.71
CA ASP A 94 3.86 -4.10 18.49
C ASP A 94 5.03 -3.43 17.74
N ASP A 95 5.30 -3.87 16.51
CA ASP A 95 6.37 -3.33 15.66
C ASP A 95 5.83 -2.27 14.70
N ALA A 96 6.17 -1.01 14.98
CA ALA A 96 5.82 0.14 14.15
C ALA A 96 7.03 0.69 13.36
N GLU A 97 8.09 -0.09 13.19
CA GLU A 97 9.27 0.32 12.45
C GLU A 97 9.24 -0.20 11.00
N LEU A 98 9.81 0.58 10.08
CA LEU A 98 10.05 0.13 8.72
C LEU A 98 11.23 -0.85 8.67
N GLY A 99 10.94 -2.09 8.29
CA GLY A 99 11.96 -3.11 8.01
C GLY A 99 12.91 -2.75 6.86
N ASN A 100 14.08 -3.40 6.84
CA ASN A 100 15.10 -3.15 5.81
C ASN A 100 14.64 -3.50 4.40
N ILE A 101 13.83 -4.54 4.24
CA ILE A 101 13.30 -4.94 2.93
C ILE A 101 12.39 -3.84 2.36
N ALA A 102 11.46 -3.30 3.17
CA ALA A 102 10.61 -2.19 2.79
C ALA A 102 11.43 -0.95 2.41
N LYS A 103 12.47 -0.62 3.17
CA LYS A 103 13.40 0.48 2.85
C LYS A 103 14.14 0.24 1.53
N ASN A 104 14.65 -0.96 1.30
CA ASN A 104 15.39 -1.30 0.08
C ASN A 104 14.51 -1.24 -1.17
N ILE A 105 13.28 -1.76 -1.10
CA ILE A 105 12.31 -1.69 -2.20
C ILE A 105 11.91 -0.23 -2.43
N GLY A 106 11.57 0.50 -1.36
CA GLY A 106 11.27 1.92 -1.43
C GLY A 106 12.39 2.73 -2.06
N ASP A 107 13.64 2.42 -1.73
CA ASP A 107 14.82 3.08 -2.31
C ASP A 107 14.91 2.86 -3.82
N HIS A 108 14.49 1.71 -4.34
CA HIS A 108 14.43 1.45 -5.77
C HIS A 108 13.30 2.23 -6.44
N ILE A 109 12.10 2.26 -5.84
CA ILE A 109 10.99 3.06 -6.36
C ILE A 109 11.35 4.55 -6.35
N TYR A 110 11.99 5.04 -5.29
CA TYR A 110 12.41 6.43 -5.15
C TYR A 110 13.41 6.88 -6.22
N LYS A 111 14.27 5.98 -6.72
CA LYS A 111 15.20 6.29 -7.83
C LYS A 111 14.45 6.67 -9.11
N ASN A 112 13.29 6.05 -9.34
CA ASN A 112 12.43 6.30 -10.50
C ASN A 112 11.43 7.43 -10.25
N LEU A 113 10.92 7.56 -9.02
CA LEU A 113 9.97 8.58 -8.61
C LEU A 113 10.40 9.22 -7.27
N PRO A 114 11.03 10.40 -7.27
CA PRO A 114 11.50 11.08 -6.04
C PRO A 114 10.40 11.51 -5.05
N GLN A 115 9.13 11.24 -5.36
CA GLN A 115 7.95 11.44 -4.51
C GLN A 115 7.37 10.11 -4.02
N ALA A 116 8.11 9.00 -4.13
CA ALA A 116 7.61 7.67 -3.76
C ALA A 116 7.08 7.61 -2.32
N ALA A 117 5.92 7.00 -2.15
CA ALA A 117 5.28 6.78 -0.85
C ALA A 117 5.66 5.42 -0.26
N LEU A 118 6.01 5.37 1.03
CA LEU A 118 6.02 4.13 1.79
C LEU A 118 4.90 4.15 2.82
N LEU A 119 4.00 3.18 2.76
CA LEU A 119 2.93 3.01 3.74
C LEU A 119 3.24 1.85 4.68
N LEU A 120 3.30 2.12 5.98
CA LEU A 120 3.35 1.09 7.00
C LEU A 120 1.98 0.95 7.65
N LEU A 121 1.44 -0.26 7.67
CA LEU A 121 0.17 -0.59 8.30
C LEU A 121 0.35 -0.73 9.82
N ASP A 122 -0.48 -0.02 10.57
CA ASP A 122 -0.55 -0.10 12.03
C ASP A 122 -1.39 -1.30 12.44
N ASN A 123 -0.70 -2.38 12.80
CA ASN A 123 -1.32 -3.65 13.18
C ASN A 123 -2.24 -3.55 14.41
N LYS A 124 -2.00 -2.62 15.35
CA LYS A 124 -2.90 -2.41 16.49
C LYS A 124 -4.23 -1.84 16.02
N LYS A 125 -4.17 -0.87 15.11
CA LYS A 125 -5.39 -0.31 14.50
C LYS A 125 -6.08 -1.30 13.58
N LEU A 126 -5.33 -2.13 12.83
CA LEU A 126 -5.90 -3.24 12.06
C LEU A 126 -6.65 -4.23 12.97
N GLU A 127 -6.09 -4.58 14.13
CA GLU A 127 -6.78 -5.45 15.09
C GLU A 127 -8.07 -4.79 15.62
N ALA A 128 -8.01 -3.51 15.99
CA ALA A 128 -9.18 -2.75 16.44
C ALA A 128 -10.27 -2.66 15.36
N LEU A 129 -9.87 -2.46 14.10
CA LEU A 129 -10.75 -2.44 12.94
C LEU A 129 -11.41 -3.80 12.72
N SER A 130 -10.64 -4.89 12.81
CA SER A 130 -11.16 -6.26 12.66
C SER A 130 -12.20 -6.63 13.74
N LYS A 131 -12.10 -6.00 14.92
CA LYS A 131 -13.05 -6.12 16.04
C LYS A 131 -14.15 -5.06 16.00
N GLN A 132 -14.21 -4.25 14.94
CA GLN A 132 -15.18 -3.18 14.74
C GLN A 132 -15.21 -2.13 15.88
N LYS A 133 -14.08 -1.91 16.55
CA LYS A 133 -13.97 -0.99 17.68
C LYS A 133 -13.62 0.44 17.28
N GLU A 134 -12.87 0.59 16.20
CA GLU A 134 -12.33 1.88 15.74
C GLU A 134 -12.31 1.92 14.21
N MET A 135 -12.60 3.10 13.65
CA MET A 135 -12.65 3.34 12.19
C MET A 135 -11.57 4.34 11.75
N ALA A 136 -10.48 4.46 12.50
CA ALA A 136 -9.38 5.35 12.15
C ALA A 136 -8.54 4.74 11.01
N PRO A 137 -7.95 5.58 10.13
CA PRO A 137 -7.00 5.10 9.13
C PRO A 137 -5.85 4.33 9.78
N VAL A 138 -5.56 3.16 9.21
CA VAL A 138 -4.61 2.17 9.73
C VAL A 138 -3.21 2.31 9.10
N MET A 139 -2.92 3.41 8.42
CA MET A 139 -1.70 3.58 7.63
C MET A 139 -0.86 4.76 8.10
N GLN A 140 0.45 4.57 8.09
CA GLN A 140 1.47 5.54 8.43
C GLN A 140 2.31 5.82 7.18
N LEU A 141 2.38 7.09 6.78
CA LEU A 141 3.16 7.51 5.62
C LEU A 141 4.61 7.76 5.99
N PHE A 142 5.53 7.22 5.21
CA PHE A 142 6.95 7.53 5.23
C PHE A 142 7.37 8.15 3.89
N THR A 143 8.16 9.21 3.97
CA THR A 143 8.73 9.91 2.79
C THR A 143 10.22 10.13 3.01
N LYS A 144 10.99 10.24 1.93
CA LYS A 144 12.39 10.70 2.02
C LYS A 144 12.45 12.22 2.09
N ASP A 145 13.18 12.72 3.07
CA ASP A 145 13.53 14.14 3.17
C ASP A 145 14.87 14.43 2.46
N ALA A 146 15.42 15.63 2.66
CA ALA A 146 16.71 16.02 2.12
C ALA A 146 17.88 15.10 2.56
N SER A 147 17.75 14.37 3.68
CA SER A 147 18.75 13.40 4.15
C SER A 147 18.66 12.05 3.43
N LYS A 148 17.70 11.88 2.51
CA LYS A 148 17.40 10.63 1.78
C LYS A 148 17.09 9.44 2.70
N SER A 149 16.75 9.70 3.96
CA SER A 149 16.30 8.69 4.91
C SER A 149 14.77 8.69 4.97
N TRP A 150 14.18 7.49 5.12
CA TRP A 150 12.73 7.35 5.28
C TRP A 150 12.31 7.87 6.64
N LYS A 151 11.42 8.88 6.66
CA LYS A 151 10.89 9.48 7.89
C LYS A 151 9.38 9.45 7.91
N LEU A 152 8.84 9.13 9.09
CA LEU A 152 7.41 9.18 9.36
C LEU A 152 6.90 10.61 9.16
N VAL A 153 5.82 10.73 8.42
CA VAL A 153 5.15 11.98 8.13
C VAL A 153 4.11 12.29 9.21
N GLY A 154 4.00 13.56 9.63
CA GLY A 154 2.99 14.00 10.58
C GLY A 154 3.40 13.93 12.05
N SER A 155 4.70 13.70 12.35
CA SER A 155 5.22 13.88 13.71
C SER A 155 5.10 15.33 14.22
N ASP A 156 4.90 16.28 13.30
CA ASP A 156 4.70 17.72 13.53
C ASP A 156 3.22 18.14 13.51
N GLY A 157 2.29 17.19 13.39
CA GLY A 157 0.84 17.46 13.30
C GLY A 157 0.33 17.76 11.88
N SER A 158 1.17 17.73 10.85
CA SER A 158 0.76 17.91 9.46
C SER A 158 0.33 16.57 8.82
N SER A 159 -0.96 16.44 8.45
CA SER A 159 -1.41 15.26 7.69
C SER A 159 -1.18 15.46 6.20
N ARG A 160 -0.11 14.85 5.66
CA ARG A 160 0.16 14.87 4.20
C ARG A 160 -0.47 13.69 3.46
N LEU A 161 -0.99 12.70 4.18
CA LEU A 161 -1.73 11.57 3.62
C LEU A 161 -3.23 11.78 3.85
N LEU A 162 -4.02 11.67 2.78
CA LEU A 162 -5.46 11.81 2.80
C LEU A 162 -6.13 10.60 2.14
N LEU A 163 -7.22 10.14 2.72
CA LEU A 163 -8.18 9.28 2.02
C LEU A 163 -9.02 10.17 1.11
N LYS A 164 -9.02 9.87 -0.19
CA LYS A 164 -9.74 10.67 -1.18
C LYS A 164 -11.25 10.59 -0.96
N GLU A 165 -11.75 9.41 -0.63
CA GLU A 165 -13.16 9.17 -0.30
C GLU A 165 -13.36 8.98 1.21
N PRO A 166 -14.08 9.89 1.89
CA PRO A 166 -14.37 9.74 3.33
C PRO A 166 -15.17 8.49 3.68
N SER A 167 -15.92 7.94 2.72
CA SER A 167 -16.71 6.71 2.87
C SER A 167 -15.87 5.44 2.88
N ALA A 168 -14.56 5.51 2.56
CA ALA A 168 -13.72 4.32 2.40
C ALA A 168 -13.74 3.41 3.63
N ASN A 169 -13.73 3.97 4.85
CA ASN A 169 -13.80 3.19 6.08
C ASN A 169 -15.17 2.52 6.29
N ILE A 170 -16.26 3.13 5.80
CA ILE A 170 -17.60 2.53 5.88
C ILE A 170 -17.68 1.32 4.95
N VAL A 171 -17.22 1.47 3.70
CA VAL A 171 -17.19 0.39 2.70
C VAL A 171 -16.25 -0.73 3.16
N LEU A 172 -15.09 -0.38 3.72
CA LEU A 172 -14.15 -1.33 4.30
C LEU A 172 -14.79 -2.18 5.41
N MET A 173 -15.60 -1.57 6.28
CA MET A 173 -16.28 -2.30 7.36
C MET A 173 -17.33 -3.27 6.84
N ASP A 174 -18.03 -2.94 5.75
CA ASP A 174 -18.95 -3.86 5.09
C ASP A 174 -18.20 -5.08 4.51
N TYR A 175 -17.05 -4.86 3.87
CA TYR A 175 -16.20 -5.93 3.36
C TYR A 175 -15.57 -6.79 4.44
N ILE A 176 -15.21 -6.21 5.58
CA ILE A 176 -14.74 -6.97 6.75
C ILE A 176 -15.87 -7.84 7.30
N SER A 177 -17.07 -7.27 7.45
CA SER A 177 -18.23 -7.95 8.04
C SER A 177 -18.79 -9.06 7.15
N SER A 178 -18.75 -8.88 5.83
CA SER A 178 -19.17 -9.87 4.84
C SER A 178 -18.13 -10.97 4.59
N GLY A 179 -16.92 -10.85 5.13
CA GLY A 179 -15.87 -11.85 4.96
C GLY A 179 -15.08 -11.72 3.65
N LYS A 180 -15.31 -10.69 2.84
CA LYS A 180 -14.61 -10.44 1.55
C LYS A 180 -13.09 -10.35 1.67
N TRP A 181 -12.55 -10.14 2.88
CA TRP A 181 -11.11 -10.23 3.14
C TRP A 181 -10.53 -11.64 2.88
N MET A 182 -11.35 -12.69 2.82
CA MET A 182 -10.89 -14.03 2.44
C MET A 182 -10.69 -14.17 0.91
N ASP A 183 -11.37 -13.33 0.13
CA ASP A 183 -11.41 -13.43 -1.34
C ASP A 183 -10.32 -12.62 -2.03
N ILE A 184 -9.63 -11.72 -1.32
CA ILE A 184 -8.49 -10.97 -1.86
C ILE A 184 -7.39 -11.96 -2.27
N ILE A 185 -6.91 -11.82 -3.50
CA ILE A 185 -5.82 -12.61 -4.06
C ILE A 185 -4.57 -11.75 -4.10
N ASP A 186 -3.44 -12.29 -3.65
CA ASP A 186 -2.14 -11.68 -3.86
C ASP A 186 -1.30 -12.41 -4.91
N PHE A 187 -0.09 -11.93 -5.13
CA PHE A 187 0.78 -12.50 -6.14
C PHE A 187 1.35 -13.86 -5.73
N ASP A 188 1.57 -14.12 -4.44
CA ASP A 188 1.89 -15.46 -3.91
C ASP A 188 0.78 -16.46 -4.30
N ASP A 189 -0.49 -16.12 -4.07
CA ASP A 189 -1.64 -16.94 -4.48
C ASP A 189 -1.64 -17.24 -5.99
N HIS A 190 -1.34 -16.25 -6.82
CA HIS A 190 -1.27 -16.38 -8.28
C HIS A 190 -0.10 -17.24 -8.77
N LEU A 191 1.05 -17.18 -8.09
CA LEU A 191 2.20 -18.03 -8.40
C LEU A 191 1.91 -19.50 -8.10
N ASP A 192 1.13 -19.78 -7.07
CA ASP A 192 0.65 -21.14 -6.75
C ASP A 192 -0.43 -21.62 -7.73
N ASP A 193 -1.32 -20.73 -8.16
CA ASP A 193 -2.39 -21.01 -9.12
C ASP A 193 -2.63 -19.82 -10.05
N ILE A 194 -2.15 -19.93 -11.29
CA ILE A 194 -2.23 -18.88 -12.31
C ILE A 194 -3.66 -18.50 -12.71
N SER A 195 -4.66 -19.29 -12.32
CA SER A 195 -6.07 -18.94 -12.55
C SER A 195 -6.61 -17.89 -11.56
N LYS A 196 -5.92 -17.66 -10.44
CA LYS A 196 -6.30 -16.65 -9.45
C LYS A 196 -5.92 -15.25 -9.94
N ASP A 197 -6.87 -14.32 -9.86
CA ASP A 197 -6.71 -12.95 -10.37
C ASP A 197 -6.06 -12.02 -9.33
N TRP A 198 -4.75 -11.79 -9.44
CA TRP A 198 -4.01 -10.85 -8.59
C TRP A 198 -4.42 -9.38 -8.80
N LEU A 199 -5.10 -9.03 -9.91
CA LEU A 199 -5.65 -7.69 -10.13
C LEU A 199 -6.89 -7.43 -9.27
N ASN A 200 -7.54 -8.50 -8.79
CA ASN A 200 -8.77 -8.45 -8.00
C ASN A 200 -9.89 -7.66 -8.71
N SER A 201 -10.06 -7.90 -10.01
CA SER A 201 -10.95 -7.13 -10.89
C SER A 201 -12.44 -7.27 -10.54
N GLU A 202 -12.84 -8.39 -9.94
CA GLU A 202 -14.22 -8.66 -9.52
C GLU A 202 -14.51 -8.32 -8.04
N LEU A 203 -13.49 -7.97 -7.24
CA LEU A 203 -13.62 -7.83 -5.78
C LEU A 203 -14.65 -6.75 -5.36
N PHE A 204 -14.75 -5.69 -6.15
CA PHE A 204 -15.59 -4.51 -5.88
C PHE A 204 -16.84 -4.43 -6.77
N LYS A 205 -17.18 -5.49 -7.48
CA LYS A 205 -18.42 -5.58 -8.26
C LYS A 205 -19.60 -6.07 -7.43
#